data_AF-A0A0H3HIG4-F1
#
_entry.id   AF-A0A0H3HIG4-F1
#
_cell.length_a   1.000
_cell.length_b   1.000
_cell.length_c   1.000
_cell.angle_alpha   90.00
_cell.angle_beta   90.00
_cell.angle_gamma   90.00
#
_symmetry.space_group_name_H-M   'P 1'
#
loop_
_entity.id
_entity.type
_entity.pdbx_description
1 polymer ?
#
loop_
_entity_poly.entity_id
_entity_poly.type
_entity_poly.pdbx_seq_one_letter_code
_entity_poly.pdbx_strand_id
1 'polypeptide(L)'
;MPYVSTHYSNNASAPVGRWTCAPTSKLAPFDKAPTGSVTSGVDLCGQCVSYVKRVCPTLPLTGQWRKGAPVKGNATIVAGTVIATFNAAGKYDGHAAIYVSQTKDGGILVYDQFVTPPTPQPVQQRRLRWGAHGRSNNGDNFYVVE
;
A
#
# COMPACT_ATOMS: atom_id res chain seq x y z
N MET A 1 -11.52 7.72 -11.36
CA MET A 1 -11.95 8.12 -9.99
C MET A 1 -11.06 7.40 -9.01
N PRO A 2 -10.42 8.12 -8.07
CA PRO A 2 -9.53 7.50 -7.09
C PRO A 2 -10.30 6.61 -6.12
N TYR A 3 -9.68 5.51 -5.71
CA TYR A 3 -10.14 4.73 -4.56
C TYR A 3 -9.63 5.38 -3.28
N VAL A 4 -10.53 5.70 -2.34
CA VAL A 4 -10.19 6.38 -1.09
C VAL A 4 -10.70 5.56 0.08
N SER A 5 -9.81 5.25 1.03
CA SER A 5 -10.17 4.67 2.32
C SER A 5 -10.37 5.76 3.36
N THR A 6 -11.42 5.67 4.17
CA THR A 6 -11.67 6.58 5.29
C THR A 6 -11.13 6.08 6.63
N HIS A 7 -10.77 4.79 6.71
CA HIS A 7 -10.39 4.11 7.96
C HIS A 7 -9.00 3.48 7.90
N TYR A 8 -8.14 3.91 6.99
CA TYR A 8 -6.83 3.28 6.75
C TYR A 8 -5.91 3.28 7.98
N SER A 9 -6.02 4.26 8.88
CA SER A 9 -5.19 4.39 10.08
C SER A 9 -5.82 3.75 11.35
N ASN A 10 -7.10 3.39 11.32
CA ASN A 10 -7.83 2.87 12.49
C ASN A 10 -8.72 1.64 12.17
N ASN A 11 -8.38 0.89 11.14
CA ASN A 11 -9.12 -0.31 10.76
C ASN A 11 -8.83 -1.47 11.72
N ALA A 12 -9.86 -2.01 12.38
CA ALA A 12 -9.71 -3.14 13.32
C ALA A 12 -9.17 -4.42 12.66
N SER A 13 -9.45 -4.62 11.37
CA SER A 13 -8.90 -5.73 10.58
C SER A 13 -7.52 -5.44 9.99
N ALA A 14 -7.04 -4.20 10.09
CA ALA A 14 -5.70 -3.82 9.67
C ALA A 14 -5.03 -2.84 10.65
N PRO A 15 -4.85 -3.25 11.92
CA PRO A 15 -4.39 -2.34 12.97
C PRO A 15 -2.92 -1.99 12.77
N VAL A 16 -2.59 -0.73 13.06
CA VAL A 16 -1.21 -0.23 13.06
C VAL A 16 -0.35 -1.06 14.02
N GLY A 17 0.86 -1.42 13.59
CA GLY A 17 1.81 -2.23 14.34
C GLY A 17 1.63 -3.75 14.15
N ARG A 18 0.58 -4.20 13.46
CA ARG A 18 0.35 -5.63 13.17
C ARG A 18 0.35 -5.93 11.68
N TRP A 19 0.41 -7.20 11.34
CA TRP A 19 0.45 -7.69 9.97
C TRP A 19 -0.91 -8.18 9.52
N THR A 20 -1.37 -7.67 8.38
CA THR A 20 -2.72 -7.93 7.89
C THR A 20 -2.73 -8.88 6.71
N CYS A 21 -3.76 -9.72 6.62
CA CYS A 21 -3.99 -10.60 5.49
C CYS A 21 -4.99 -10.02 4.49
N ALA A 22 -4.97 -10.57 3.27
CA ALA A 22 -5.91 -10.17 2.24
C ALA A 22 -7.37 -10.31 2.73
N PRO A 23 -8.32 -9.57 2.14
CA PRO A 23 -9.75 -9.72 2.49
C PRO A 23 -10.30 -11.14 2.30
N THR A 24 -9.66 -11.95 1.46
CA THR A 24 -9.97 -13.36 1.23
C THR A 24 -9.57 -14.28 2.38
N SER A 25 -8.69 -13.82 3.27
CA SER A 25 -8.23 -14.58 4.43
C SER A 25 -9.19 -14.49 5.60
N LYS A 26 -9.38 -15.62 6.31
CA LYS A 26 -10.08 -15.68 7.60
C LYS A 26 -9.15 -15.47 8.80
N LEU A 27 -7.84 -15.31 8.56
CA LEU A 27 -6.85 -15.15 9.61
C LEU A 27 -6.92 -13.74 10.22
N ALA A 28 -6.74 -13.69 11.54
CA ALA A 28 -6.61 -12.44 12.27
C ALA A 28 -5.23 -11.78 12.01
N PRO A 29 -5.07 -10.48 12.28
CA PRO A 29 -3.77 -9.82 12.18
C PRO A 29 -2.72 -10.45 13.10
N PHE A 30 -1.46 -10.48 12.65
CA PHE A 30 -0.34 -11.10 13.37
C PHE A 30 0.52 -10.07 14.10
N ASP A 31 1.02 -10.42 15.28
CA ASP A 31 1.96 -9.59 16.06
C ASP A 31 3.42 -9.69 15.58
N LYS A 32 3.72 -10.75 14.83
CA LYS A 32 5.04 -10.98 14.22
C LYS A 32 4.89 -11.08 12.72
N ALA A 33 5.99 -10.84 12.00
CA ALA A 33 6.00 -10.98 10.54
C ALA A 33 5.53 -12.39 10.13
N PRO A 34 4.46 -12.52 9.33
CA PRO A 34 4.01 -13.82 8.86
C PRO A 34 5.06 -14.43 7.92
N THR A 35 5.21 -15.74 7.98
CA THR A 35 6.20 -16.50 7.21
C THR A 35 5.57 -17.75 6.59
N GLY A 36 6.22 -18.32 5.58
CA GLY A 36 5.74 -19.53 4.91
C GLY A 36 4.49 -19.30 4.07
N SER A 37 3.67 -20.35 3.95
CA SER A 37 2.58 -20.41 2.98
C SER A 37 1.49 -19.36 3.17
N VAL A 38 1.31 -18.82 4.38
CA VAL A 38 0.30 -17.78 4.64
C VAL A 38 0.64 -16.45 3.98
N THR A 39 1.90 -16.23 3.58
CA THR A 39 2.33 -14.99 2.91
C THR A 39 1.98 -14.93 1.41
N SER A 40 1.41 -16.00 0.88
CA SER A 40 1.03 -16.18 -0.53
C SER A 40 -0.38 -16.76 -0.68
N GLY A 41 -0.81 -16.99 -1.92
CA GLY A 41 -2.10 -17.62 -2.23
C GLY A 41 -3.30 -16.79 -1.77
N VAL A 42 -4.27 -17.47 -1.13
CA VAL A 42 -5.54 -16.87 -0.68
C VAL A 42 -5.36 -15.96 0.53
N ASP A 43 -4.35 -16.21 1.36
CA ASP A 43 -4.13 -15.47 2.60
C ASP A 43 -3.31 -14.19 2.36
N LEU A 44 -2.21 -14.33 1.59
CA LEU A 44 -1.36 -13.23 1.16
C LEU A 44 -0.95 -12.31 2.34
N CYS A 45 -0.75 -12.90 3.51
CA CYS A 45 -0.52 -12.18 4.76
C CYS A 45 0.76 -11.35 4.71
N GLY A 46 0.62 -10.11 5.13
CA GLY A 46 1.72 -9.17 5.24
C GLY A 46 2.22 -8.57 3.91
N GLN A 47 1.51 -8.80 2.81
CA GLN A 47 1.78 -8.11 1.55
C GLN A 47 1.16 -6.70 1.52
N CYS A 48 1.76 -5.79 0.76
CA CYS A 48 1.27 -4.41 0.64
C CYS A 48 -0.15 -4.33 0.05
N VAL A 49 -0.43 -5.14 -0.97
CA VAL A 49 -1.75 -5.27 -1.61
C VAL A 49 -2.82 -5.72 -0.60
N SER A 50 -2.45 -6.62 0.32
CA SER A 50 -3.38 -7.14 1.32
C SER A 50 -3.86 -6.04 2.27
N TYR A 51 -2.96 -5.15 2.70
CA TYR A 51 -3.33 -4.00 3.51
C TYR A 51 -4.26 -3.04 2.75
N VAL A 52 -3.88 -2.57 1.57
CA VAL A 52 -4.69 -1.57 0.83
C VAL A 52 -6.08 -2.10 0.48
N LYS A 53 -6.19 -3.39 0.09
CA LYS A 53 -7.50 -4.02 -0.17
C LYS A 53 -8.31 -4.22 1.11
N ARG A 54 -7.67 -4.49 2.25
CA ARG A 54 -8.37 -4.64 3.54
C ARG A 54 -8.98 -3.32 4.00
N VAL A 55 -8.25 -2.21 3.82
CA VAL A 55 -8.74 -0.89 4.25
C VAL A 55 -9.57 -0.17 3.19
N CYS A 56 -9.52 -0.60 1.93
CA CYS A 56 -10.35 -0.07 0.85
C CYS A 56 -11.13 -1.23 0.16
N PRO A 57 -12.28 -1.65 0.72
CA PRO A 57 -13.02 -2.82 0.22
C PRO A 57 -13.58 -2.67 -1.21
N THR A 58 -13.70 -1.43 -1.70
CA THR A 58 -14.15 -1.13 -3.07
C THR A 58 -13.05 -1.31 -4.11
N LEU A 59 -11.80 -1.52 -3.67
CA LEU A 59 -10.65 -1.68 -4.54
C LEU A 59 -10.71 -3.04 -5.28
N PRO A 60 -10.69 -3.06 -6.62
CA PRO A 60 -10.82 -4.30 -7.38
C PRO A 60 -9.53 -5.14 -7.32
N LEU A 61 -9.54 -6.27 -8.03
CA LEU A 61 -8.34 -7.09 -8.24
C LEU A 61 -7.24 -6.25 -8.91
N THR A 62 -5.98 -6.51 -8.56
CA THR A 62 -4.82 -5.73 -9.03
C THR A 62 -4.67 -5.70 -10.55
N GLY A 63 -5.14 -6.74 -11.25
CA GLY A 63 -5.18 -6.78 -12.71
C GLY A 63 -6.11 -5.75 -13.36
N GLN A 64 -7.06 -5.19 -12.60
CA GLN A 64 -7.99 -4.15 -13.05
C GLN A 64 -7.52 -2.73 -12.69
N TRP A 65 -6.45 -2.59 -11.89
CA TRP A 65 -5.92 -1.29 -11.51
C TRP A 65 -5.33 -0.58 -12.71
N ARG A 66 -5.72 0.67 -12.89
CA ARG A 66 -5.16 1.56 -13.91
C ARG A 66 -4.27 2.61 -13.27
N LYS A 67 -3.22 2.96 -14.01
CA LYS A 67 -2.29 4.04 -13.68
C LYS A 67 -3.01 5.38 -13.87
N GLY A 68 -3.36 6.04 -12.77
CA GLY A 68 -3.95 7.37 -12.78
C GLY A 68 -2.91 8.49 -12.75
N ALA A 69 -3.29 9.63 -12.16
CA ALA A 69 -2.43 10.80 -12.03
C ALA A 69 -1.17 10.52 -11.18
N PRO A 70 -0.02 11.15 -11.49
CA PRO A 70 1.17 11.07 -10.66
C PRO A 70 0.91 11.67 -9.28
N VAL A 71 1.50 11.08 -8.24
CA VAL A 71 1.37 11.62 -6.87
C VAL A 71 2.24 12.84 -6.66
N LYS A 72 3.49 12.80 -7.15
CA LYS A 72 4.45 13.90 -6.97
C LYS A 72 3.93 15.19 -7.59
N GLY A 73 3.93 16.26 -6.80
CA GLY A 73 3.48 17.58 -7.23
C GLY A 73 1.95 17.72 -7.35
N ASN A 74 1.20 16.65 -7.16
CA ASN A 74 -0.25 16.71 -7.20
C ASN A 74 -0.83 17.08 -5.83
N ALA A 75 -1.29 18.33 -5.69
CA ALA A 75 -1.83 18.87 -4.46
C ALA A 75 -3.32 18.55 -4.22
N THR A 76 -4.01 17.91 -5.18
CA THR A 76 -5.45 17.61 -5.07
C THR A 76 -5.74 16.22 -4.50
N ILE A 77 -4.71 15.40 -4.30
CA ILE A 77 -4.85 14.06 -3.74
C ILE A 77 -5.22 14.16 -2.26
N VAL A 78 -6.33 13.53 -1.89
CA VAL A 78 -6.80 13.48 -0.51
C VAL A 78 -6.15 12.32 0.25
N ALA A 79 -5.94 12.52 1.54
CA ALA A 79 -5.52 11.45 2.45
C ALA A 79 -6.49 10.26 2.36
N GLY A 80 -5.96 9.05 2.42
CA GLY A 80 -6.73 7.81 2.21
C GLY A 80 -6.73 7.29 0.77
N THR A 81 -6.22 8.07 -0.19
CA THR A 81 -6.17 7.64 -1.60
C THR A 81 -5.22 6.44 -1.77
N VAL A 82 -5.69 5.41 -2.47
CA VAL A 82 -4.86 4.26 -2.84
C VAL A 82 -3.90 4.67 -3.93
N ILE A 83 -2.60 4.44 -3.70
CA ILE A 83 -1.54 4.72 -4.65
C ILE A 83 -0.70 3.47 -4.88
N ALA A 84 -0.14 3.33 -6.08
CA ALA A 84 0.68 2.19 -6.43
C ALA A 84 1.75 2.54 -7.47
N THR A 85 2.71 1.63 -7.63
CA THR A 85 3.66 1.66 -8.73
C THR A 85 3.12 0.88 -9.93
N PHE A 86 3.41 1.35 -11.14
CA PHE A 86 2.92 0.78 -12.39
C PHE A 86 4.04 0.62 -13.40
N ASN A 87 4.03 -0.47 -14.18
CA ASN A 87 5.06 -0.75 -15.18
C ASN A 87 4.88 0.13 -16.43
N ALA A 88 5.75 -0.05 -17.43
CA ALA A 88 5.70 0.71 -18.68
C ALA A 88 4.36 0.54 -19.45
N ALA A 89 3.68 -0.59 -19.27
CA ALA A 89 2.36 -0.86 -19.85
C ALA A 89 1.20 -0.32 -18.99
N GLY A 90 1.48 0.42 -17.91
CA GLY A 90 0.47 0.98 -17.02
C GLY A 90 -0.24 -0.06 -16.13
N LYS A 91 0.35 -1.25 -15.96
CA LYS A 91 -0.18 -2.31 -15.10
C LYS A 91 0.47 -2.27 -13.72
N TYR A 92 -0.30 -2.62 -12.68
CA TYR A 92 0.21 -2.72 -11.32
C TYR A 92 1.43 -3.64 -11.28
N ASP A 93 2.51 -3.13 -10.72
CA ASP A 93 3.75 -3.88 -10.56
C ASP A 93 4.63 -3.18 -9.52
N GLY A 94 5.15 -3.92 -8.55
CA GLY A 94 5.88 -3.39 -7.39
C GLY A 94 5.02 -3.30 -6.13
N HIS A 95 4.64 -2.08 -5.73
CA HIS A 95 4.12 -1.78 -4.40
C HIS A 95 2.83 -0.95 -4.41
N ALA A 96 2.03 -1.11 -3.36
CA ALA A 96 0.80 -0.36 -3.12
C ALA A 96 0.79 0.21 -1.70
N ALA A 97 0.23 1.41 -1.53
CA ALA A 97 0.15 2.09 -0.25
C ALA A 97 -1.10 2.98 -0.16
N ILE A 98 -1.41 3.45 1.04
CA ILE A 98 -2.41 4.49 1.26
C ILE A 98 -1.70 5.83 1.43
N TYR A 99 -2.00 6.79 0.57
CA TYR A 99 -1.50 8.15 0.62
C TYR A 99 -2.01 8.89 1.86
N VAL A 100 -1.13 9.64 2.53
CA VAL A 100 -1.50 10.57 3.61
C VAL A 100 -1.27 12.00 3.15
N SER A 101 -0.04 12.33 2.76
CA SER A 101 0.34 13.68 2.34
C SER A 101 1.68 13.67 1.60
N GLN A 102 2.00 14.76 0.91
CA GLN A 102 3.37 15.05 0.49
C GLN A 102 4.09 15.80 1.62
N THR A 103 5.36 15.48 1.87
CA THR A 103 6.15 16.08 2.95
C THR A 103 6.99 17.25 2.45
N LYS A 104 7.13 18.30 3.27
CA LYS A 104 8.00 19.47 2.97
C LYS A 104 9.46 19.07 2.74
N ASP A 105 9.94 18.09 3.49
CA ASP A 105 11.33 17.57 3.40
C ASP A 105 11.58 16.64 2.21
N GLY A 106 10.60 16.52 1.30
CA GLY A 106 10.68 15.66 0.12
C GLY A 106 10.20 14.22 0.38
N GLY A 107 9.05 13.87 -0.19
CA GLY A 107 8.52 12.52 -0.24
C GLY A 107 7.01 12.45 -0.11
N ILE A 108 6.51 11.22 -0.06
CA ILE A 108 5.12 10.89 0.26
C ILE A 108 5.09 10.23 1.63
N LEU A 109 4.22 10.70 2.50
CA LEU A 109 3.85 10.01 3.72
C LEU A 109 2.74 9.01 3.39
N VAL A 110 2.95 7.74 3.73
CA VAL A 110 2.02 6.65 3.38
C VAL A 110 1.83 5.70 4.55
N TYR A 111 0.71 4.98 4.55
CA TYR A 111 0.60 3.72 5.28
C TYR A 111 0.79 2.53 4.34
N ASP A 112 1.61 1.57 4.75
CA ASP A 112 1.79 0.30 4.06
C ASP A 112 2.35 -0.79 4.99
N GLN A 113 2.49 -2.00 4.45
CA GLN A 113 3.13 -3.15 5.08
C GLN A 113 3.87 -3.97 4.01
N PHE A 114 4.89 -4.75 4.38
CA PHE A 114 5.55 -5.70 3.48
C PHE A 114 6.43 -6.71 4.24
N VAL A 115 6.21 -8.01 4.04
CA VAL A 115 6.98 -9.10 4.71
C VAL A 115 8.34 -9.36 4.11
N THR A 116 8.63 -8.78 2.95
CA THR A 116 9.85 -9.06 2.22
C THR A 116 11.09 -8.64 3.04
N PRO A 117 12.07 -9.54 3.23
CA PRO A 117 13.35 -9.22 3.85
C PRO A 117 14.10 -8.08 3.12
N PRO A 118 15.07 -7.40 3.77
CA PRO A 118 15.64 -7.70 5.09
C PRO A 118 14.90 -7.07 6.27
N THR A 119 14.11 -6.02 6.04
CA THR A 119 13.46 -5.24 7.09
C THR A 119 11.94 -5.29 6.92
N PRO A 120 11.29 -6.40 7.27
CA PRO A 120 9.84 -6.53 7.15
C PRO A 120 9.14 -5.47 8.01
N GLN A 121 8.07 -4.90 7.47
CA GLN A 121 7.33 -3.82 8.09
C GLN A 121 5.84 -4.18 8.28
N PRO A 122 5.30 -4.14 9.51
CA PRO A 122 3.85 -4.26 9.74
C PRO A 122 3.11 -3.03 9.20
N VAL A 123 1.78 -2.98 9.32
CA VAL A 123 1.01 -1.77 8.99
C VAL A 123 1.56 -0.61 9.79
N GLN A 124 2.23 0.33 9.14
CA GLN A 124 2.70 1.54 9.79
C GLN A 124 2.86 2.67 8.78
N GLN A 125 2.94 3.88 9.31
CA GLN A 125 3.23 5.04 8.51
C GLN A 125 4.74 5.10 8.21
N ARG A 126 5.10 5.33 6.95
CA ARG A 126 6.48 5.63 6.56
C ARG A 126 6.56 6.70 5.49
N ARG A 127 7.75 7.29 5.33
CA ARG A 127 8.04 8.26 4.27
C ARG A 127 8.75 7.57 3.10
N LEU A 128 8.18 7.70 1.92
CA LEU A 128 8.79 7.36 0.63
C LEU A 128 9.49 8.60 0.08
N ARG A 129 10.81 8.62 0.11
CA ARG A 129 11.59 9.79 -0.34
C ARG A 129 11.54 9.92 -1.86
N TRP A 130 11.58 11.15 -2.35
CA TRP A 130 11.87 11.42 -3.76
C TRP A 130 13.29 10.96 -4.10
N GLY A 131 13.50 10.44 -5.30
CA GLY A 131 14.81 9.98 -5.78
C GLY A 131 15.37 8.79 -5.02
N ALA A 132 14.59 8.10 -4.18
CA ALA A 132 15.09 6.96 -3.44
C ALA A 132 15.48 5.80 -4.39
N HIS A 133 16.40 4.95 -3.93
CA HIS A 133 16.75 3.78 -4.70
C HIS A 133 15.65 2.71 -4.63
N GLY A 134 15.43 2.01 -5.75
CA GLY A 134 14.43 0.95 -5.87
C GLY A 134 13.02 1.48 -6.11
N ARG A 135 12.25 0.73 -6.89
CA ARG A 135 10.94 1.15 -7.38
C ARG A 135 9.91 1.38 -6.28
N SER A 136 9.83 0.46 -5.32
CA SER A 136 8.83 0.44 -4.24
C SER A 136 9.10 1.46 -3.13
N ASN A 137 10.33 2.00 -3.04
CA ASN A 137 10.74 2.94 -2.01
C ASN A 137 10.86 4.38 -2.52
N ASN A 138 10.90 4.55 -3.85
CA ASN A 138 10.95 5.86 -4.48
C ASN A 138 9.54 6.44 -4.64
N GLY A 139 9.27 7.54 -3.94
CA GLY A 139 8.00 8.25 -4.06
C GLY A 139 7.69 8.70 -5.50
N ASP A 140 8.71 8.95 -6.33
CA ASP A 140 8.53 9.41 -7.72
C ASP A 140 7.73 8.42 -8.57
N ASN A 141 7.72 7.14 -8.19
CA ASN A 141 7.12 6.06 -8.97
C ASN A 141 5.65 5.79 -8.63
N PHE A 142 5.06 6.56 -7.71
CA PHE A 142 3.70 6.34 -7.26
C PHE A 142 2.68 7.16 -8.05
N TYR A 143 1.60 6.47 -8.42
CA TYR A 143 0.45 7.03 -9.12
C TYR A 143 -0.82 6.64 -8.37
N VAL A 144 -1.85 7.46 -8.51
CA VAL A 144 -3.21 7.16 -8.03
C VAL A 144 -3.72 5.90 -8.72
N VAL A 145 -4.35 5.01 -7.96
CA VAL A 145 -5.05 3.84 -8.51
C VAL A 145 -6.46 4.24 -8.95
N GLU A 146 -6.82 3.86 -10.18
CA GLU A 146 -8.14 4.09 -10.79
C GLU A 146 -8.75 2.85 -11.42
#